data_AF-A0A6L7WRP4-F1
#
_entry.id   AF-A0A6L7WRP4-F1
#
_cell.length_a   1.000
_cell.length_b   1.000
_cell.length_c   1.000
_cell.angle_alpha   90.00
_cell.angle_beta   90.00
_cell.angle_gamma   90.00
#
_symmetry.space_group_name_H-M   'P 1'
#
loop_
_entity.id
_entity.type
_entity.pdbx_description
1 polymer ?
#
loop_
_entity_poly.entity_id
_entity_poly.type
_entity_poly.pdbx_seq_one_letter_code
_entity_poly.pdbx_strand_id
1 'polypeptide(L)'
;WTPSPRQEDRCPRNRVNSNLLADLFLVRRLPPFHANVRKRLVKSPKVYVRDSGLVHALLRLDDKDSVLGHPVAGASWEGFVLETLIRAAPARARASFYGTATGVEIDLLLELPDNRLWAIEIKRGTAPRVEKGLRSAMDDLQPDRTFIVYSGDERYPQAGGIEVIGLTAIADALAELDPTQGA
;
A
#
# COMPACT_ATOMS: atom_id res chain seq x y z
N TRP A 1 11.02 -54.72 28.37
CA TRP A 1 9.80 -54.54 27.56
C TRP A 1 8.86 -53.63 28.32
N THR A 2 8.90 -52.34 27.98
CA THR A 2 7.94 -51.29 28.38
C THR A 2 7.94 -50.28 27.23
N PRO A 3 6.77 -49.83 26.74
CA PRO A 3 6.64 -49.28 25.41
C PRO A 3 7.05 -47.80 25.36
N SER A 4 7.71 -47.42 24.27
CA SER A 4 7.98 -46.02 23.89
C SER A 4 6.66 -45.26 23.67
N PRO A 5 6.52 -44.00 24.12
CA PRO A 5 5.34 -43.21 23.83
C PRO A 5 5.31 -42.86 22.34
N ARG A 6 4.17 -43.16 21.71
CA ARG A 6 3.83 -42.82 20.33
C ARG A 6 4.15 -41.35 20.05
N GLN A 7 4.85 -41.09 18.94
CA GLN A 7 4.87 -39.77 18.31
C GLN A 7 3.42 -39.33 18.12
N GLU A 8 3.00 -38.34 18.89
CA GLU A 8 1.75 -37.63 18.65
C GLU A 8 1.82 -37.01 17.26
N ASP A 9 0.88 -37.41 16.41
CA ASP A 9 0.54 -36.74 15.16
C ASP A 9 0.33 -35.25 15.44
N ARG A 10 1.35 -34.45 15.13
CA ARG A 10 1.19 -32.99 15.09
C ARG A 10 0.26 -32.68 13.92
N CYS A 11 -0.99 -32.35 14.24
CA CYS A 11 -1.92 -31.72 13.31
C CYS A 11 -1.18 -30.60 12.55
N PRO A 12 -1.10 -30.63 11.20
CA PRO A 12 -0.44 -29.58 10.45
C PRO A 12 -1.18 -28.27 10.76
N ARG A 13 -0.50 -27.33 11.43
CA ARG A 13 -1.01 -25.98 11.60
C ARG A 13 -1.40 -25.48 10.21
N ASN A 14 -2.69 -25.21 10.01
CA ASN A 14 -3.25 -24.55 8.82
C ASN A 14 -2.53 -23.21 8.61
N ARG A 15 -1.33 -23.23 8.01
CA ARG A 15 -0.75 -22.04 7.39
C ARG A 15 -1.49 -21.91 6.08
N VAL A 16 -2.48 -21.03 6.07
CA VAL A 16 -2.99 -20.50 4.81
C VAL A 16 -1.80 -19.89 4.09
N ASN A 17 -1.40 -20.50 2.97
CA ASN A 17 -0.28 -20.00 2.18
C ASN A 17 -0.71 -18.64 1.59
N SER A 18 -0.05 -17.56 1.99
CA SER A 18 -0.36 -16.22 1.45
C SER A 18 -0.17 -16.14 -0.06
N ASN A 19 0.58 -17.06 -0.67
CA ASN A 19 0.65 -17.20 -2.12
C ASN A 19 -0.72 -17.57 -2.70
N LEU A 20 -1.41 -18.56 -2.13
CA LEU A 20 -2.73 -19.00 -2.63
C LEU A 20 -3.75 -17.86 -2.57
N LEU A 21 -3.80 -17.11 -1.47
CA LEU A 21 -4.70 -15.96 -1.35
C LEU A 21 -4.37 -14.85 -2.35
N ALA A 22 -3.07 -14.67 -2.67
CA ALA A 22 -2.64 -13.70 -3.67
C ALA A 22 -3.00 -14.15 -5.09
N ASP A 23 -2.84 -15.44 -5.39
CA ASP A 23 -3.17 -16.06 -6.67
C ASP A 23 -4.68 -16.07 -6.93
N LEU A 24 -5.49 -16.14 -5.87
CA LEU A 24 -6.94 -15.98 -5.91
C LEU A 24 -7.40 -14.50 -5.91
N PHE A 25 -6.47 -13.55 -5.98
CA PHE A 25 -6.74 -12.11 -5.94
C PHE A 25 -7.47 -11.62 -4.67
N LEU A 26 -7.46 -12.39 -3.58
CA LEU A 26 -8.06 -11.99 -2.31
C LEU A 26 -7.17 -11.00 -1.54
N VAL A 27 -5.85 -11.17 -1.66
CA VAL A 27 -4.87 -10.29 -1.05
C VAL A 27 -3.91 -9.69 -2.08
N ARG A 28 -3.44 -8.49 -1.79
CA ARG A 28 -2.32 -7.82 -2.46
C ARG A 28 -1.07 -8.07 -1.65
N ARG A 29 -0.01 -8.57 -2.30
CA ARG A 29 1.34 -8.59 -1.73
C ARG A 29 2.14 -7.49 -2.38
N LEU A 30 2.52 -6.49 -1.59
CA LEU A 30 3.32 -5.37 -2.06
C LEU A 30 4.78 -5.62 -1.71
N PRO A 31 5.67 -5.83 -2.70
CA PRO A 31 7.07 -6.07 -2.43
C PRO A 31 7.77 -4.80 -1.93
N PRO A 32 8.86 -4.94 -1.14
CA PRO A 32 9.71 -3.80 -0.83
C PRO A 32 10.39 -3.29 -2.10
N PHE A 33 10.64 -1.99 -2.16
CA PHE A 33 11.37 -1.37 -3.25
C PHE A 33 12.82 -1.82 -3.25
N HIS A 34 13.32 -2.17 -4.44
CA HIS A 34 14.68 -2.62 -4.64
C HIS A 34 15.52 -1.46 -5.17
N ALA A 35 16.18 -0.73 -4.27
CA ALA A 35 17.15 0.29 -4.65
C ALA A 35 18.51 0.08 -3.98
N ASN A 36 19.56 0.53 -4.68
CA ASN A 36 20.94 0.56 -4.18
C ASN A 36 21.14 1.69 -3.16
N VAL A 37 20.23 1.80 -2.18
CA VAL A 37 20.35 2.75 -1.08
C VAL A 37 21.31 2.14 -0.06
N ARG A 38 22.23 2.95 0.48
CA ARG A 38 23.19 2.50 1.52
C ARG A 38 22.51 2.06 2.84
N LYS A 39 21.19 2.24 2.97
CA LYS A 39 20.40 1.94 4.17
C LYS A 39 19.87 0.50 4.15
N ARG A 40 19.70 -0.08 5.33
CA ARG A 40 19.08 -1.40 5.50
C ARG A 40 17.56 -1.27 5.29
N LEU A 41 17.07 -1.86 4.20
CA LEU A 41 15.65 -1.88 3.87
C LEU A 41 14.90 -3.02 4.57
N VAL A 42 13.60 -2.81 4.78
CA VAL A 42 12.65 -3.86 5.17
C VAL A 42 12.57 -4.86 4.01
N LYS A 43 12.68 -6.16 4.33
CA LYS A 43 12.71 -7.23 3.32
C LYS A 43 11.38 -7.97 3.15
N SER A 44 10.49 -7.84 4.13
CA SER A 44 9.21 -8.55 4.13
C SER A 44 8.17 -7.77 3.32
N PRO A 45 7.40 -8.41 2.43
CA PRO A 45 6.34 -7.74 1.71
C PRO A 45 5.21 -7.33 2.67
N LYS A 46 4.54 -6.22 2.36
CA LYS A 46 3.26 -5.87 3.00
C LYS A 46 2.13 -6.68 2.38
N VAL A 47 1.10 -6.98 3.16
CA VAL A 47 -0.07 -7.74 2.71
C VAL A 47 -1.33 -6.96 3.05
N TYR A 48 -2.16 -6.71 2.03
CA TYR A 48 -3.45 -6.04 2.16
C TYR A 48 -4.57 -6.94 1.65
N VAL A 49 -5.73 -6.91 2.29
CA VAL A 49 -6.94 -7.49 1.68
C VAL A 49 -7.40 -6.52 0.59
N ARG A 50 -7.71 -7.04 -0.60
CA ARG A 50 -8.05 -6.18 -1.74
C ARG A 50 -9.39 -5.48 -1.63
N ASP A 51 -10.34 -6.14 -0.96
CA ASP A 51 -11.71 -5.65 -0.81
C ASP A 51 -11.95 -5.24 0.66
N SER A 52 -12.05 -3.93 0.89
CA SER A 52 -12.36 -3.38 2.21
C SER A 52 -13.79 -3.68 2.65
N GLY A 53 -14.75 -3.77 1.71
CA GLY A 53 -16.14 -4.12 1.98
C GLY A 53 -16.27 -5.57 2.48
N LEU A 54 -15.50 -6.50 1.89
CA LEU A 54 -15.43 -7.88 2.38
C LEU A 54 -14.86 -7.93 3.81
N VAL A 55 -13.81 -7.16 4.10
CA VAL A 55 -13.25 -7.07 5.46
C VAL A 55 -14.30 -6.55 6.44
N HIS A 56 -15.02 -5.47 6.08
CA HIS A 56 -16.02 -4.87 6.94
C HIS A 56 -17.20 -5.81 7.19
N ALA A 57 -17.68 -6.50 6.16
CA ALA A 57 -18.74 -7.50 6.27
C ALA A 57 -18.35 -8.68 7.18
N LEU A 58 -17.12 -9.21 7.03
CA LEU A 58 -16.62 -10.32 7.87
C LEU A 58 -16.43 -9.91 9.33
N LEU A 59 -16.16 -8.64 9.59
CA LEU A 59 -16.04 -8.06 10.93
C LEU A 59 -17.38 -7.56 11.50
N ARG A 60 -18.48 -7.65 10.74
CA ARG A 60 -19.82 -7.14 11.11
C ARG A 60 -19.80 -5.64 11.42
N LEU A 61 -19.10 -4.87 10.60
CA LEU A 61 -19.07 -3.42 10.65
C LEU A 61 -20.13 -2.89 9.68
N ASP A 62 -21.36 -2.84 10.16
CA ASP A 62 -22.55 -2.65 9.30
C ASP A 62 -22.81 -1.18 8.93
N ASP A 63 -22.15 -0.25 9.61
CA ASP A 63 -22.30 1.19 9.40
C ASP A 63 -20.96 1.94 9.45
N LYS A 64 -21.00 3.21 9.02
CA LYS A 64 -19.83 4.07 8.92
C LYS A 64 -19.14 4.31 10.26
N ASP A 65 -19.89 4.51 11.34
CA ASP A 65 -19.33 4.82 12.66
C ASP A 65 -18.64 3.57 13.23
N SER A 66 -19.25 2.41 13.04
CA SER A 66 -18.65 1.10 13.34
C SER A 66 -17.32 0.91 12.61
N VAL A 67 -17.24 1.23 11.32
CA VAL A 67 -15.98 1.17 10.56
C VAL A 67 -14.96 2.17 11.11
N LEU A 68 -15.34 3.44 11.28
CA LEU A 68 -14.41 4.51 11.65
C LEU A 68 -13.86 4.37 13.08
N GLY A 69 -14.64 3.77 13.98
CA GLY A 69 -14.25 3.46 15.36
C GLY A 69 -13.44 2.16 15.51
N HIS A 70 -13.45 1.28 14.51
CA HIS A 70 -12.74 0.00 14.57
C HIS A 70 -11.24 0.16 14.23
N PRO A 71 -10.32 -0.56 14.90
CA PRO A 71 -8.87 -0.50 14.60
C PRO A 71 -8.49 -0.83 13.15
N VAL A 72 -9.35 -1.57 12.43
CA VAL A 72 -9.14 -1.93 11.02
C VAL A 72 -9.22 -0.72 10.07
N ALA A 73 -9.84 0.39 10.50
CA ALA A 73 -10.15 1.52 9.63
C ALA A 73 -8.92 2.07 8.89
N GLY A 74 -7.78 2.17 9.58
CA GLY A 74 -6.53 2.64 8.99
C GLY A 74 -6.02 1.71 7.89
N ALA A 75 -5.87 0.43 8.21
CA ALA A 75 -5.40 -0.57 7.26
C ALA A 75 -6.35 -0.78 6.08
N SER A 76 -7.67 -0.72 6.32
CA SER A 76 -8.68 -0.77 5.25
C SER A 76 -8.60 0.44 4.33
N TRP A 77 -8.40 1.65 4.88
CA TRP A 77 -8.21 2.86 4.08
C TRP A 77 -6.96 2.79 3.22
N GLU A 78 -5.82 2.45 3.83
CA GLU A 78 -4.55 2.31 3.14
C GLU A 78 -4.62 1.27 2.02
N GLY A 79 -5.16 0.08 2.30
CA GLY A 79 -5.35 -0.97 1.32
C GLY A 79 -6.30 -0.58 0.18
N PHE A 80 -7.40 0.12 0.49
CA PHE A 80 -8.37 0.61 -0.50
C PHE A 80 -7.75 1.63 -1.46
N VAL A 81 -7.07 2.65 -0.92
CA VAL A 81 -6.35 3.66 -1.72
C VAL A 81 -5.31 2.97 -2.58
N LEU A 82 -4.47 2.12 -1.98
CA LEU A 82 -3.40 1.42 -2.68
C LEU A 82 -3.91 0.56 -3.85
N GLU A 83 -4.94 -0.25 -3.62
CA GLU A 83 -5.53 -1.09 -4.66
C GLU A 83 -6.14 -0.25 -5.79
N THR A 84 -6.80 0.86 -5.45
CA THR A 84 -7.38 1.80 -6.42
C THR A 84 -6.29 2.40 -7.32
N LEU A 85 -5.19 2.89 -6.74
CA LEU A 85 -4.10 3.50 -7.48
C LEU A 85 -3.35 2.50 -8.35
N ILE A 86 -3.08 1.29 -7.84
CA ILE A 86 -2.44 0.23 -8.63
C ILE A 86 -3.31 -0.17 -9.82
N ARG A 87 -4.64 -0.17 -9.67
CA ARG A 87 -5.56 -0.48 -10.77
C ARG A 87 -5.66 0.64 -11.80
N ALA A 88 -5.54 1.90 -11.37
CA ALA A 88 -5.53 3.06 -12.25
C ALA A 88 -4.19 3.30 -12.95
N ALA A 89 -3.09 2.78 -12.39
CA ALA A 89 -1.76 2.91 -12.95
C ALA A 89 -1.64 2.21 -14.32
N PRO A 90 -0.75 2.69 -15.22
CA PRO A 90 -0.50 2.05 -16.51
C PRO A 90 -0.15 0.57 -16.38
N ALA A 91 -0.55 -0.26 -17.34
CA ALA A 91 -0.43 -1.74 -17.25
C ALA A 91 1.00 -2.27 -16.96
N ARG A 92 2.04 -1.51 -17.32
CA ARG A 92 3.46 -1.85 -17.10
C ARG A 92 4.08 -1.21 -15.86
N ALA A 93 3.31 -0.44 -15.09
CA ALA A 93 3.79 0.16 -13.86
C ALA A 93 4.10 -0.93 -12.81
N ARG A 94 5.13 -0.71 -12.00
CA ARG A 94 5.51 -1.61 -10.90
C ARG A 94 5.23 -0.94 -9.57
N ALA A 95 4.46 -1.63 -8.74
CA ALA A 95 4.09 -1.18 -7.41
C ALA A 95 5.00 -1.81 -6.35
N SER A 96 5.54 -1.00 -5.45
CA SER A 96 6.33 -1.43 -4.29
C SER A 96 6.11 -0.47 -3.12
N PHE A 97 6.72 -0.73 -1.96
CA PHE A 97 6.79 0.24 -0.86
C PHE A 97 8.23 0.49 -0.44
N TYR A 98 8.52 1.65 0.13
CA TYR A 98 9.82 1.90 0.74
C TYR A 98 9.71 1.80 2.25
N GLY A 99 10.62 1.05 2.88
CA GLY A 99 10.69 0.94 4.32
C GLY A 99 12.12 0.73 4.77
N THR A 100 12.58 1.49 5.75
CA THR A 100 13.93 1.33 6.35
C THR A 100 13.86 0.71 7.73
N ALA A 101 14.96 0.12 8.18
CA ALA A 101 15.07 -0.40 9.56
C ALA A 101 14.93 0.69 10.65
N THR A 102 15.02 1.97 10.28
CA THR A 102 14.84 3.11 11.20
C THR A 102 13.40 3.61 11.24
N GLY A 103 12.45 2.94 10.57
CA GLY A 103 11.03 3.29 10.57
C GLY A 103 10.66 4.43 9.61
N VAL A 104 11.51 4.72 8.61
CA VAL A 104 11.10 5.62 7.51
C VAL A 104 10.35 4.78 6.48
N GLU A 105 9.19 5.27 6.04
CA GLU A 105 8.28 4.54 5.18
C GLU A 105 7.68 5.44 4.11
N ILE A 106 7.43 4.88 2.93
CA ILE A 106 6.51 5.41 1.92
C ILE A 106 5.59 4.24 1.56
N ASP A 107 4.29 4.48 1.62
CA ASP A 107 3.27 3.44 1.47
C ASP A 107 3.25 2.80 0.09
N LEU A 108 3.37 3.63 -0.96
CA LEU A 108 3.34 3.18 -2.35
C LEU A 108 4.36 3.94 -3.20
N LEU A 109 5.16 3.17 -3.93
CA LEU A 109 6.02 3.62 -5.02
C LEU A 109 5.48 3.02 -6.31
N LEU A 110 5.34 3.87 -7.33
CA LEU A 110 4.98 3.46 -8.69
C LEU A 110 6.14 3.79 -9.63
N GLU A 111 6.83 2.75 -10.10
CA GLU A 111 7.75 2.87 -11.23
C GLU A 111 6.92 2.80 -12.52
N LEU A 112 6.81 3.93 -13.22
CA LEU A 112 6.04 4.07 -14.44
C LEU A 112 6.78 3.47 -15.65
N PRO A 113 6.07 3.17 -16.77
CA PRO A 113 6.69 2.56 -17.94
C PRO A 113 7.79 3.41 -18.61
N ASP A 114 7.79 4.72 -18.37
CA ASP A 114 8.78 5.68 -18.84
C ASP A 114 9.93 5.91 -17.84
N ASN A 115 10.09 5.03 -16.86
CA ASN A 115 11.07 5.06 -15.77
C ASN A 115 10.90 6.20 -14.76
N ARG A 116 9.80 6.97 -14.81
CA ARG A 116 9.49 7.91 -13.74
C ARG A 116 9.08 7.17 -12.47
N LEU A 117 9.52 7.66 -11.33
CA LEU A 117 9.18 7.14 -10.02
C LEU A 117 8.22 8.10 -9.30
N TRP A 118 7.02 7.63 -8.99
CA TRP A 118 6.08 8.38 -8.16
C TRP A 118 6.08 7.82 -6.74
N ALA A 119 6.27 8.70 -5.75
CA ALA A 119 6.17 8.39 -4.33
C ALA A 119 4.82 8.84 -3.77
N ILE A 120 4.13 7.95 -3.07
CA ILE A 120 2.77 8.16 -2.62
C ILE A 120 2.67 7.76 -1.14
N GLU A 121 2.37 8.75 -0.30
CA GLU A 121 2.07 8.58 1.12
C GLU A 121 0.55 8.61 1.30
N ILE A 122 -0.01 7.68 2.09
CA ILE A 122 -1.46 7.56 2.27
C ILE A 122 -1.85 8.02 3.68
N LYS A 123 -2.71 9.02 3.77
CA LYS A 123 -3.21 9.54 5.05
C LYS A 123 -4.73 9.47 5.10
N ARG A 124 -5.30 8.92 6.18
CA ARG A 124 -6.76 8.91 6.39
C ARG A 124 -7.32 10.27 6.82
N GLY A 125 -6.50 11.13 7.43
CA GLY A 125 -6.93 12.43 7.94
C GLY A 125 -7.23 13.46 6.85
N THR A 126 -8.10 14.42 7.13
CA THR A 126 -8.51 15.49 6.21
C THR A 126 -7.52 16.66 6.14
N ALA A 127 -6.55 16.72 7.06
CA ALA A 127 -5.51 17.76 7.09
C ALA A 127 -4.12 17.10 7.19
N PRO A 128 -3.63 16.46 6.11
CA PRO A 128 -2.35 15.77 6.13
C PRO A 128 -1.20 16.76 6.34
N ARG A 129 -0.17 16.33 7.08
CA ARG A 129 1.07 17.08 7.27
C ARG A 129 2.22 16.28 6.68
N VAL A 130 3.18 16.99 6.10
CA VAL A 130 4.43 16.38 5.65
C VAL A 130 5.27 15.97 6.85
N GLU A 131 5.53 14.68 6.98
CA GLU A 131 6.37 14.13 8.03
C GLU A 131 7.85 14.16 7.64
N LYS A 132 8.73 14.15 8.64
CA LYS A 132 10.19 14.09 8.42
C LYS A 132 10.60 12.80 7.69
N GLY A 133 9.87 11.70 7.93
CA GLY A 133 10.09 10.42 7.24
C GLY A 133 9.97 10.56 5.73
N LEU A 134 8.88 11.15 5.25
CA LEU A 134 8.66 11.38 3.82
C LEU A 134 9.78 12.21 3.19
N ARG A 135 10.22 13.30 3.83
CA ARG A 135 11.35 14.11 3.33
C ARG A 135 12.65 13.30 3.26
N SER A 136 12.97 12.53 4.30
CA SER A 136 14.15 11.68 4.30
C SER A 136 14.09 10.60 3.21
N ALA A 137 12.90 10.09 2.90
CA ALA A 137 12.74 9.11 1.84
C ALA A 137 12.86 9.74 0.45
N MET A 138 12.39 10.97 0.27
CA MET A 138 12.63 11.74 -0.97
C MET A 138 14.12 11.98 -1.22
N ASP A 139 14.90 12.28 -0.18
CA ASP A 139 16.36 12.43 -0.30
C ASP A 139 17.05 11.13 -0.72
N ASP A 140 16.52 9.97 -0.27
CA ASP A 140 17.06 8.65 -0.59
C ASP A 140 16.68 8.17 -2.01
N LEU A 141 15.46 8.50 -2.46
CA LEU A 141 14.84 7.92 -3.66
C LEU A 141 14.81 8.86 -4.86
N GLN A 142 14.83 10.18 -4.62
CA GLN A 142 14.74 11.23 -5.63
C GLN A 142 13.58 11.01 -6.64
N PRO A 143 12.32 10.85 -6.17
CA PRO A 143 11.18 10.57 -7.04
C PRO A 143 10.86 11.77 -7.95
N ASP A 144 10.36 11.49 -9.15
CA ASP A 144 9.91 12.52 -10.10
C ASP A 144 8.70 13.31 -9.58
N ARG A 145 7.82 12.64 -8.83
CA ARG A 145 6.68 13.27 -8.16
C ARG A 145 6.43 12.63 -6.80
N THR A 146 6.03 13.45 -5.84
CA THR A 146 5.62 12.99 -4.51
C THR A 146 4.23 13.49 -4.18
N PHE A 147 3.35 12.55 -3.81
CA PHE A 147 1.97 12.81 -3.44
C PHE A 147 1.70 12.41 -2.00
N ILE A 148 0.85 13.18 -1.32
CA ILE A 148 0.11 12.71 -0.15
C ILE A 148 -1.34 12.54 -0.56
N VAL A 149 -1.80 11.31 -0.59
CA VAL A 149 -3.19 10.97 -0.87
C VAL A 149 -3.97 10.99 0.43
N TYR A 150 -5.02 11.80 0.47
CA TYR A 150 -5.83 11.99 1.68
C TYR A 150 -7.32 11.78 1.44
N SER A 151 -8.13 11.87 2.50
CA SER A 151 -9.57 11.56 2.45
C SER A 151 -10.47 12.72 1.99
N GLY A 152 -9.91 13.86 1.63
CA GLY A 152 -10.65 14.94 0.96
C GLY A 152 -10.47 14.91 -0.55
N ASP A 153 -11.06 15.89 -1.23
CA ASP A 153 -11.18 15.91 -2.69
C ASP A 153 -10.33 17.00 -3.36
N GLU A 154 -9.63 17.82 -2.58
CA GLU A 154 -8.84 18.93 -3.12
C GLU A 154 -7.47 18.48 -3.61
N ARG A 155 -6.88 19.30 -4.48
CA ARG A 155 -5.49 19.19 -4.91
C ARG A 155 -4.77 20.50 -4.66
N TYR A 156 -3.69 20.47 -3.89
CA TYR A 156 -2.92 21.67 -3.60
C TYR A 156 -1.43 21.35 -3.34
N PRO A 157 -0.52 22.28 -3.66
CA PRO A 157 0.90 22.08 -3.42
C PRO A 157 1.25 22.24 -1.92
N GLN A 158 2.30 21.54 -1.49
CA GLN A 158 2.91 21.66 -0.17
C GLN A 158 4.44 21.80 -0.28
N ALA A 159 5.07 22.32 0.78
CA ALA A 159 6.49 22.67 0.77
C ALA A 159 7.42 21.49 0.42
N GLY A 160 8.33 21.72 -0.52
CA GLY A 160 9.35 20.75 -0.96
C GLY A 160 8.92 19.91 -2.17
N GLY A 161 8.05 20.42 -3.04
CA GLY A 161 7.63 19.73 -4.26
C GLY A 161 6.65 18.57 -4.04
N ILE A 162 5.96 18.57 -2.89
CA ILE A 162 4.96 17.57 -2.53
C ILE A 162 3.58 18.10 -2.92
N GLU A 163 2.74 17.27 -3.51
CA GLU A 163 1.34 17.60 -3.78
C GLU A 163 0.42 16.83 -2.84
N VAL A 164 -0.54 17.52 -2.22
CA VAL A 164 -1.66 16.86 -1.53
C VAL A 164 -2.80 16.72 -2.52
N ILE A 165 -3.38 15.52 -2.62
CA ILE A 165 -4.39 15.22 -3.64
C ILE A 165 -5.42 14.21 -3.12
N GLY A 166 -6.69 14.40 -3.47
CA GLY A 166 -7.74 13.41 -3.21
C GLY A 166 -7.59 12.15 -4.08
N LEU A 167 -8.13 11.02 -3.60
CA LEU A 167 -8.00 9.71 -4.25
C LEU A 167 -8.43 9.71 -5.72
N THR A 168 -9.60 10.28 -6.03
CA THR A 168 -10.14 10.29 -7.39
C THR A 168 -9.22 11.04 -8.35
N ALA A 169 -8.77 12.23 -7.96
CA ALA A 169 -7.94 13.08 -8.82
C ALA A 169 -6.57 12.46 -9.16
N ILE A 170 -5.94 11.72 -8.23
CA ILE A 170 -4.69 11.01 -8.53
C ILE A 170 -4.95 9.75 -9.38
N ALA A 171 -6.08 9.06 -9.19
CA ALA A 171 -6.45 7.91 -9.99
C ALA A 171 -6.68 8.31 -11.46
N ASP A 172 -7.39 9.42 -11.69
CA ASP A 172 -7.59 9.98 -13.03
C ASP A 172 -6.24 10.37 -13.66
N ALA A 173 -5.39 11.06 -12.90
CA ALA A 173 -4.06 11.45 -13.37
C ALA A 173 -3.15 10.24 -13.70
N LEU A 174 -3.35 9.09 -13.06
CA LEU A 174 -2.66 7.83 -13.38
C LEU A 174 -3.23 7.18 -14.64
N ALA A 175 -4.55 7.17 -14.79
CA ALA A 175 -5.23 6.59 -15.94
C ALA A 175 -4.90 7.35 -17.25
N GLU A 176 -4.75 8.68 -17.17
CA GLU A 176 -4.32 9.52 -18.32
C GLU A 176 -2.90 9.20 -18.82
N LEU A 177 -2.05 8.54 -18.01
CA LEU A 177 -0.70 8.14 -18.42
C LEU A 177 -0.69 6.88 -19.30
N ASP A 178 -1.82 6.17 -19.41
CA ASP A 178 -1.97 5.01 -20.27
C ASP A 178 -2.72 5.40 -21.55
N PRO A 179 -2.03 5.76 -22.65
CA PRO A 179 -2.68 6.16 -23.91
C PRO A 179 -3.52 5.04 -24.53
N THR A 180 -3.41 3.81 -24.01
CA THR A 180 -4.15 2.63 -24.48
C THR A 180 -5.57 2.51 -23.90
N GLN A 181 -5.96 3.32 -22.91
CA GLN A 181 -7.31 3.30 -22.32
C GLN A 181 -8.31 4.26 -23.00
N GLY A 182 -7.90 4.93 -24.09
CA GLY A 182 -8.72 5.88 -24.86
C GLY A 182 -9.20 5.39 -26.23
N ALA A 183 -9.18 4.09 -26.52
CA ALA A 183 -9.61 3.51 -27.80
C ALA A 183 -10.58 2.33 -27.63
#